data_AF-A0A6B2DUW7-F1
#
_entry.id   AF-A0A6B2DUW7-F1
#
_cell.length_a   1.000
_cell.length_b   1.000
_cell.length_c   1.000
_cell.angle_alpha   90.00
_cell.angle_beta   90.00
_cell.angle_gamma   90.00
#
_symmetry.space_group_name_H-M   'P 1'
#
loop_
_entity.id
_entity.type
_entity.pdbx_description
1 polymer ?
#
loop_
_entity_poly.entity_id
_entity_poly.type
_entity_poly.pdbx_seq_one_letter_code
_entity_poly.pdbx_strand_id
1 'polypeptide(L)'
;MSSDDTRWQLTGVELHDLEPELCLLITPNGGQYSITAPVAGFRAWLARCDGTRTRAELLAGMSPDHAEVLDVLEADGCLHPAIGDDGARRLAATTVLVTGAPELTGPLVEALGASGYGAVHPLAGTDIPVAAADTVLVAAYTHPAHRQLTALDALCAEHGVRFFPFRVERGQGIAGPAVEPGFGPDFADALARRRSAA
;
A
#
# COMPACT_ATOMS: atom_id res chain seq x y z
N MET A 1 20.32 2.97 4.90
CA MET A 1 19.85 3.13 6.29
C MET A 1 19.87 1.75 6.91
N SER A 2 20.48 1.57 8.09
CA SER A 2 20.44 0.28 8.78
C SER A 2 18.99 -0.03 9.16
N SER A 3 18.54 -1.27 9.08
CA SER A 3 17.19 -1.65 9.51
C SER A 3 16.94 -1.35 10.99
N ASP A 4 18.00 -1.19 11.77
CA ASP A 4 17.95 -0.81 13.19
C ASP A 4 17.48 0.62 13.44
N ASP A 5 17.70 1.55 12.51
CA ASP A 5 17.24 2.95 12.63
C ASP A 5 15.78 3.13 12.18
N THR A 6 15.19 2.08 11.60
CA THR A 6 13.80 2.13 11.12
C THR A 6 12.85 2.19 12.30
N ARG A 7 11.96 3.19 12.27
CA ARG A 7 10.82 3.27 13.19
C ARG A 7 9.66 2.49 12.63
N TRP A 8 9.07 1.63 13.44
CA TRP A 8 8.09 0.66 12.97
C TRP A 8 6.67 1.03 13.39
N GLN A 9 5.75 0.97 12.43
CA GLN A 9 4.33 1.14 12.62
C GLN A 9 3.62 -0.18 12.32
N LEU A 10 2.80 -0.64 13.26
CA LEU A 10 2.02 -1.86 13.15
C LEU A 10 0.63 -1.57 12.57
N THR A 11 0.18 -2.39 11.63
CA THR A 11 -1.17 -2.30 11.05
C THR A 11 -1.81 -3.67 10.87
N GLY A 12 -3.13 -3.73 11.06
CA GLY A 12 -3.96 -4.84 10.60
C GLY A 12 -3.92 -6.12 11.43
N VAL A 13 -3.20 -6.17 12.56
CA VAL A 13 -3.21 -7.37 13.42
C VAL A 13 -4.39 -7.40 14.37
N GLU A 14 -4.91 -8.59 14.61
CA GLU A 14 -5.88 -8.86 15.66
C GLU A 14 -5.21 -9.62 16.80
N LEU A 15 -5.59 -9.29 18.05
CA LEU A 15 -5.07 -9.95 19.24
C LEU A 15 -6.21 -10.39 20.14
N HIS A 16 -6.28 -11.70 20.39
CA HIS A 16 -7.28 -12.34 21.23
C HIS A 16 -6.65 -12.91 22.50
N ASP A 17 -7.41 -12.85 23.59
CA ASP A 17 -7.10 -13.54 24.84
C ASP A 17 -7.57 -15.00 24.72
N LEU A 18 -6.71 -15.96 25.04
CA LEU A 18 -7.08 -17.37 25.14
C LEU A 18 -7.09 -17.82 26.60
N GLU A 19 -6.01 -17.52 27.33
CA GLU A 19 -5.83 -17.80 28.75
C GLU A 19 -5.01 -16.66 29.39
N PRO A 20 -4.97 -16.52 30.74
CA PRO A 20 -4.28 -15.40 31.40
C PRO A 20 -2.83 -15.14 30.96
N GLU A 21 -2.12 -16.18 30.51
CA GLU A 21 -0.72 -16.14 30.06
C GLU A 21 -0.56 -16.55 28.58
N LEU A 22 -1.66 -16.57 27.81
CA LEU A 22 -1.68 -17.01 26.42
C LEU A 22 -2.59 -16.13 25.56
N CYS A 23 -2.01 -15.53 24.53
CA CYS A 23 -2.76 -14.78 23.53
C CYS A 23 -2.56 -15.34 22.12
N LEU A 24 -3.55 -15.08 21.26
CA LEU A 24 -3.53 -15.41 19.84
C LEU A 24 -3.39 -14.13 19.02
N LEU A 25 -2.34 -14.05 18.21
CA LEU A 25 -2.15 -12.99 17.22
C LEU A 25 -2.54 -13.51 15.83
N ILE A 26 -3.37 -12.73 15.12
CA ILE A 26 -3.81 -13.04 13.76
C ILE A 26 -3.35 -11.92 12.82
N THR A 27 -2.71 -12.27 11.70
CA THR A 27 -2.26 -11.32 10.67
C THR A 27 -3.27 -11.19 9.54
N PRO A 28 -3.30 -10.08 8.78
CA PRO A 28 -4.19 -9.91 7.62
C PRO A 28 -4.04 -11.00 6.56
N ASN A 29 -2.86 -11.61 6.46
CA ASN A 29 -2.56 -12.68 5.52
C ASN A 29 -2.99 -14.07 6.02
N GLY A 30 -3.66 -14.14 7.18
CA GLY A 30 -4.18 -15.37 7.77
C GLY A 30 -3.18 -16.14 8.64
N GLY A 31 -2.01 -15.55 8.94
CA GLY A 31 -1.07 -16.10 9.91
C GLY A 31 -1.68 -16.11 11.31
N GLN A 32 -1.45 -17.17 12.08
CA GLN A 32 -1.97 -17.36 13.44
C GLN A 32 -0.84 -17.80 14.36
N TYR A 33 -0.61 -17.04 15.43
CA TYR A 33 0.52 -17.24 16.33
C TYR A 33 0.05 -17.26 17.78
N SER A 34 0.34 -18.34 18.48
CA SER A 34 0.12 -18.46 19.92
C SER A 34 1.32 -17.90 20.68
N ILE A 35 1.07 -16.92 21.55
CA ILE A 35 2.11 -16.17 22.25
C ILE A 35 1.91 -16.34 23.75
N THR A 36 2.90 -16.93 24.41
CA THR A 36 2.92 -17.12 25.87
C THR A 36 3.29 -15.80 26.55
N ALA A 37 2.29 -14.94 26.72
CA ALA A 37 2.41 -13.69 27.45
C ALA A 37 1.02 -13.20 27.90
N PRO A 38 0.93 -12.43 28.99
CA PRO A 38 -0.30 -11.74 29.36
C PRO A 38 -0.75 -10.79 28.25
N VAL A 39 -2.00 -10.95 27.78
CA VAL A 39 -2.54 -10.19 26.64
C VAL A 39 -2.43 -8.66 26.84
N ALA A 40 -2.61 -8.17 28.06
CA ALA A 40 -2.54 -6.74 28.37
C ALA A 40 -1.12 -6.19 28.20
N GLY A 41 -0.11 -6.92 28.69
CA GLY A 41 1.29 -6.55 28.56
C GLY A 41 1.76 -6.64 27.10
N PHE A 42 1.37 -7.72 26.41
CA PHE A 42 1.73 -7.91 25.01
C PHE A 42 1.05 -6.88 24.10
N ARG A 43 -0.24 -6.55 24.33
CA ARG A 43 -0.95 -5.47 23.63
C ARG A 43 -0.30 -4.11 23.86
N ALA A 44 0.08 -3.81 25.09
CA ALA A 44 0.78 -2.55 25.41
C ALA A 44 2.14 -2.48 24.71
N TRP A 45 2.84 -3.61 24.57
CA TRP A 45 4.07 -3.66 23.81
C TRP A 45 3.85 -3.48 22.30
N LEU A 46 2.88 -4.19 21.69
CA LEU A 46 2.53 -4.00 20.28
C LEU A 46 2.12 -2.55 19.97
N ALA A 47 1.39 -1.90 20.88
CA ALA A 47 1.00 -0.49 20.74
C ALA A 47 2.20 0.47 20.71
N ARG A 48 3.40 0.05 21.14
CA ARG A 48 4.64 0.84 21.01
C ARG A 48 5.15 0.88 19.57
N CYS A 49 4.71 -0.02 18.70
CA CYS A 49 4.94 0.01 17.25
C CYS A 49 4.01 1.04 16.59
N ASP A 50 4.10 2.28 17.06
CA ASP A 50 3.30 3.44 16.64
C ASP A 50 4.04 4.33 15.63
N GLY A 51 5.21 3.89 15.17
CA GLY A 51 6.08 4.63 14.28
C GLY A 51 7.02 5.63 14.97
N THR A 52 7.07 5.69 16.29
CA THR A 52 7.96 6.60 17.04
C THR A 52 9.26 5.95 17.49
N ARG A 53 9.29 4.62 17.63
CA ARG A 53 10.40 3.85 18.21
C ARG A 53 11.11 2.97 17.19
N THR A 54 12.42 2.89 17.31
CA THR A 54 13.30 1.98 16.58
C THR A 54 13.19 0.54 17.10
N ARG A 55 13.70 -0.43 16.34
CA ARG A 55 13.73 -1.84 16.76
C ARG A 55 14.45 -2.02 18.10
N ALA A 56 15.60 -1.38 18.27
CA ALA A 56 16.37 -1.44 19.52
C ALA A 56 15.56 -0.89 20.72
N GLU A 57 14.84 0.23 20.54
CA GLU A 57 13.99 0.81 21.59
C GLU A 57 12.75 -0.04 21.89
N LEU A 58 12.21 -0.77 20.92
CA LEU A 58 11.09 -1.71 21.12
C LEU A 58 11.52 -2.95 21.92
N LEU A 59 12.74 -3.43 21.70
CA LEU A 59 13.30 -4.62 22.36
C LEU A 59 14.01 -4.31 23.68
N ALA A 60 14.31 -3.04 23.96
CA ALA A 60 14.95 -2.62 25.21
C ALA A 60 14.12 -3.07 26.43
N GLY A 61 14.73 -3.93 27.27
CA GLY A 61 14.12 -4.46 28.48
C GLY A 61 13.10 -5.59 28.27
N MET A 62 12.96 -6.11 27.05
CA MET A 62 12.05 -7.20 26.70
C MET A 62 12.77 -8.56 26.65
N SER A 63 12.00 -9.66 26.66
CA SER A 63 12.54 -11.00 26.37
C SER A 63 13.08 -11.03 24.92
N PRO A 64 14.19 -11.74 24.65
CA PRO A 64 14.69 -11.97 23.29
C PRO A 64 13.64 -12.50 22.31
N ASP A 65 12.64 -13.25 22.79
CA ASP A 65 11.57 -13.82 21.96
C ASP A 65 10.72 -12.74 21.26
N HIS A 66 10.71 -11.51 21.78
CA HIS A 66 10.02 -10.39 21.14
C HIS A 66 10.69 -9.97 19.82
N ALA A 67 11.98 -10.30 19.63
CA ALA A 67 12.66 -10.06 18.37
C ALA A 67 12.07 -10.94 17.25
N GLU A 68 11.79 -12.21 17.55
CA GLU A 68 11.16 -13.14 16.61
C GLU A 68 9.76 -12.68 16.22
N VAL A 69 8.99 -12.16 17.19
CA VAL A 69 7.67 -11.57 16.90
C VAL A 69 7.76 -10.40 15.92
N LEU A 70 8.74 -9.51 16.06
CA LEU A 70 8.94 -8.43 15.10
C LEU A 70 9.33 -8.95 13.72
N ASP A 71 10.18 -9.98 13.64
CA ASP A 71 10.56 -10.59 12.36
C ASP A 71 9.37 -11.22 11.64
N VAL A 72 8.51 -11.93 12.38
CA VAL A 72 7.27 -12.51 11.85
C VAL A 72 6.34 -11.43 11.35
N LEU A 73 6.11 -10.37 12.14
CA LEU A 73 5.22 -9.28 11.75
C LEU A 73 5.76 -8.48 10.56
N GLU A 74 7.07 -8.34 10.42
CA GLU A 74 7.70 -7.74 9.24
C GLU A 74 7.51 -8.64 8.01
N ALA A 75 7.79 -9.94 8.14
CA ALA A 75 7.64 -10.91 7.06
C ALA A 75 6.19 -11.04 6.58
N ASP A 76 5.22 -10.96 7.50
CA ASP A 76 3.79 -10.97 7.19
C ASP A 76 3.27 -9.61 6.71
N GLY A 77 4.13 -8.60 6.57
CA GLY A 77 3.76 -7.27 6.09
C GLY A 77 2.85 -6.51 7.05
N CYS A 78 2.89 -6.83 8.34
CA CYS A 78 2.15 -6.14 9.40
C CYS A 78 2.93 -4.96 9.98
N LEU A 79 4.27 -5.00 9.90
CA LEU A 79 5.14 -3.88 10.26
C LEU A 79 5.56 -3.13 9.01
N HIS A 80 5.37 -1.82 9.05
CA HIS A 80 5.82 -0.92 8.02
C HIS A 80 6.75 0.13 8.62
N PRO A 81 7.76 0.60 7.87
CA PRO A 81 8.45 1.82 8.24
C PRO A 81 7.39 2.89 8.44
N ALA A 82 7.41 3.56 9.60
CA ALA A 82 6.57 4.70 9.84
C ALA A 82 6.71 5.64 8.64
N ILE A 83 5.57 6.08 8.11
CA ILE A 83 5.54 7.19 7.16
C ILE A 83 6.02 8.40 7.95
N GLY A 84 7.34 8.56 8.09
CA GLY A 84 7.92 9.73 8.74
C GLY A 84 7.57 10.98 7.94
N ASP A 85 8.08 12.13 8.39
CA ASP A 85 7.97 13.39 7.65
C ASP A 85 8.21 13.21 6.14
N ASP A 86 9.14 12.36 5.72
CA ASP A 86 9.46 12.13 4.31
C ASP A 86 8.37 11.37 3.54
N GLY A 87 7.61 10.50 4.19
CA GLY A 87 6.49 9.81 3.56
C GLY A 87 5.27 10.72 3.46
N ALA A 88 4.98 11.50 4.51
CA ALA A 88 3.93 12.50 4.49
C ALA A 88 4.25 13.63 3.50
N ARG A 89 5.51 14.08 3.44
CA ARG A 89 6.01 15.02 2.43
C ARG A 89 5.90 14.45 1.03
N ARG A 90 6.26 13.18 0.80
CA ARG A 90 6.09 12.53 -0.51
C ARG A 90 4.62 12.46 -0.92
N LEU A 91 3.72 12.13 0.01
CA LEU A 91 2.29 12.12 -0.24
C LEU A 91 1.79 13.52 -0.59
N ALA A 92 2.15 14.52 0.21
CA ALA A 92 1.80 15.92 0.00
C ALA A 92 2.46 16.55 -1.25
N ALA A 93 3.56 15.98 -1.75
CA ALA A 93 4.16 16.38 -3.03
C ALA A 93 3.50 15.66 -4.22
N THR A 94 2.83 14.53 -3.98
CA THR A 94 2.26 13.71 -5.05
C THR A 94 0.96 14.31 -5.58
N THR A 95 0.89 14.47 -6.90
CA THR A 95 -0.32 14.81 -7.65
C THR A 95 -0.95 13.53 -8.21
N VAL A 96 -2.24 13.34 -7.97
CA VAL A 96 -3.01 12.23 -8.53
C VAL A 96 -3.95 12.73 -9.61
N LEU A 97 -3.77 12.22 -10.82
CA LEU A 97 -4.67 12.42 -11.94
C LEU A 97 -5.62 11.23 -12.04
N VAL A 98 -6.92 11.47 -12.20
CA VAL A 98 -7.93 10.41 -12.25
C VAL A 98 -8.69 10.46 -13.57
N THR A 99 -8.71 9.35 -14.32
CA THR A 99 -9.43 9.28 -15.62
C THR A 99 -10.24 7.99 -15.74
N GLY A 100 -11.15 7.95 -16.71
CA GLY A 100 -11.96 6.77 -17.03
C GLY A 100 -13.47 6.99 -16.88
N ALA A 101 -14.17 5.99 -16.34
CA ALA A 101 -15.63 5.95 -16.23
C ALA A 101 -16.15 6.97 -15.18
N PRO A 102 -17.07 7.88 -15.55
CA PRO A 102 -17.56 8.94 -14.65
C PRO A 102 -18.11 8.44 -13.31
N GLU A 103 -18.70 7.24 -13.30
CA GLU A 103 -19.28 6.64 -12.10
C GLU A 103 -18.21 6.24 -11.07
N LEU A 104 -16.95 6.12 -11.49
CA LEU A 104 -15.82 5.79 -10.62
C LEU A 104 -14.91 6.99 -10.35
N THR A 105 -14.70 7.85 -11.35
CA THR A 105 -13.74 8.96 -11.23
C THR A 105 -14.16 9.98 -10.18
N GLY A 106 -15.45 10.34 -10.10
CA GLY A 106 -15.97 11.27 -9.09
C GLY A 106 -15.72 10.78 -7.65
N PRO A 107 -16.22 9.59 -7.27
CA PRO A 107 -15.98 9.01 -5.95
C PRO A 107 -14.49 8.82 -5.62
N LEU A 108 -13.66 8.44 -6.60
CA LEU A 108 -12.22 8.30 -6.39
C LEU A 108 -11.54 9.64 -6.10
N VAL A 109 -11.88 10.68 -6.84
CA VAL A 109 -11.34 12.03 -6.59
C VAL A 109 -11.71 12.51 -5.18
N GLU A 110 -12.97 12.30 -4.76
CA GLU A 110 -13.41 12.66 -3.41
C GLU A 110 -12.66 11.89 -2.32
N ALA A 111 -12.58 10.56 -2.44
CA ALA A 111 -11.91 9.71 -1.45
C ALA A 111 -10.40 10.01 -1.34
N LEU A 112 -9.72 10.17 -2.48
CA LEU A 112 -8.29 10.48 -2.51
C LEU A 112 -8.01 11.92 -2.07
N GLY A 113 -8.93 12.85 -2.32
CA GLY A 113 -8.81 14.24 -1.87
C GLY A 113 -8.71 14.38 -0.35
N ALA A 114 -9.30 13.45 0.42
CA ALA A 114 -9.19 13.40 1.87
C ALA A 114 -7.93 12.67 2.39
N SER A 115 -7.11 12.10 1.50
CA SER A 115 -6.03 11.17 1.88
C SER A 115 -4.66 11.84 2.11
N GLY A 116 -4.56 13.17 1.94
CA GLY A 116 -3.31 13.92 2.17
C GLY A 116 -2.38 14.05 0.96
N TYR A 117 -2.86 13.72 -0.24
CA TYR A 117 -2.16 14.04 -1.49
C TYR A 117 -2.08 15.56 -1.70
N GLY A 118 -1.03 16.03 -2.38
CA GLY A 118 -0.86 17.45 -2.69
C GLY A 118 -1.97 18.00 -3.58
N ALA A 119 -2.39 17.19 -4.54
CA ALA A 119 -3.48 17.51 -5.45
C ALA A 119 -4.12 16.23 -5.99
N VAL A 120 -5.44 16.24 -6.16
CA VAL A 120 -6.20 15.17 -6.80
C VAL A 120 -7.18 15.79 -7.78
N HIS A 121 -7.03 15.46 -9.07
CA HIS A 121 -7.81 16.10 -10.13
C HIS A 121 -8.29 15.08 -11.17
N PRO A 122 -9.50 15.26 -11.71
CA PRO A 122 -9.89 14.54 -12.90
C PRO A 122 -9.00 14.98 -14.08
N LEU A 123 -8.53 14.01 -14.86
CA LEU A 123 -7.84 14.25 -16.12
C LEU A 123 -8.84 14.17 -17.28
N ALA A 124 -9.04 15.31 -17.93
CA ALA A 124 -9.81 15.41 -19.16
C ALA A 124 -8.89 15.27 -20.37
N GLY A 125 -9.14 14.27 -21.23
CA GLY A 125 -8.33 14.03 -22.42
C GLY A 125 -7.00 13.33 -22.11
N THR A 126 -5.97 13.67 -22.89
CA THR A 126 -4.65 13.00 -22.87
C THR A 126 -3.49 13.94 -22.51
N ASP A 127 -3.78 15.16 -22.09
CA ASP A 127 -2.74 16.15 -21.79
C ASP A 127 -2.37 16.09 -20.30
N ILE A 128 -1.16 15.61 -19.98
CA ILE A 128 -0.67 15.45 -18.61
C ILE A 128 0.10 16.73 -18.22
N PRO A 129 -0.46 17.59 -17.33
CA PRO A 129 0.06 18.95 -17.14
C PRO A 129 1.15 19.10 -16.07
N VAL A 130 1.67 18.00 -15.50
CA VAL A 130 2.47 18.03 -14.25
C VAL A 130 3.81 17.30 -14.35
N ALA A 131 4.71 17.61 -13.42
CA ALA A 131 6.03 17.00 -13.31
C ALA A 131 5.92 15.47 -13.09
N ALA A 132 6.58 14.72 -13.96
CA ALA A 132 6.49 13.27 -14.06
C ALA A 132 6.77 12.52 -12.74
N ALA A 133 7.84 12.91 -12.03
CA ALA A 133 8.33 12.20 -10.85
C ALA A 133 7.29 12.14 -9.71
N ASP A 134 6.54 13.22 -9.52
CA ASP A 134 5.58 13.36 -8.42
C ASP A 134 4.13 13.15 -8.89
N THR A 135 3.92 12.59 -10.08
CA THR A 135 2.58 12.37 -10.63
C THR A 135 2.24 10.89 -10.72
N VAL A 136 1.00 10.56 -10.37
CA VAL A 136 0.39 9.24 -10.59
C VAL A 136 -0.90 9.40 -11.39
N LEU A 137 -1.06 8.64 -12.48
CA LEU A 137 -2.31 8.52 -13.20
C LEU A 137 -3.08 7.28 -12.74
N VAL A 138 -4.27 7.49 -12.19
CA VAL A 138 -5.24 6.45 -11.85
C VAL A 138 -6.29 6.36 -12.96
N ALA A 139 -6.38 5.22 -13.64
CA ALA A 139 -7.37 4.98 -14.68
C ALA A 139 -8.42 3.96 -14.22
N ALA A 140 -9.66 4.42 -14.01
CA ALA A 140 -10.73 3.64 -13.41
C ALA A 140 -11.85 3.35 -14.42
N TYR A 141 -12.13 2.06 -14.70
CA TYR A 141 -13.16 1.65 -15.66
C TYR A 141 -14.11 0.61 -15.09
N THR A 142 -15.40 0.70 -15.45
CA THR A 142 -16.45 -0.26 -15.06
C THR A 142 -16.45 -1.56 -15.89
N HIS A 143 -15.41 -1.76 -16.70
CA HIS A 143 -15.24 -2.87 -17.63
C HIS A 143 -13.73 -3.13 -17.82
N PRO A 144 -13.29 -4.26 -18.45
CA PRO A 144 -11.88 -4.60 -18.55
C PRO A 144 -10.98 -3.53 -19.21
N ALA A 145 -11.53 -2.73 -20.13
CA ALA A 145 -10.90 -1.56 -20.75
C ALA A 145 -9.46 -1.78 -21.28
N HIS A 146 -9.10 -2.99 -21.70
CA HIS A 146 -7.71 -3.36 -22.00
C HIS A 146 -7.05 -2.43 -23.02
N ARG A 147 -7.78 -2.02 -24.08
CA ARG A 147 -7.22 -1.11 -25.10
C ARG A 147 -6.94 0.27 -24.54
N GLN A 148 -7.88 0.82 -23.77
CA GLN A 148 -7.74 2.14 -23.15
C GLN A 148 -6.61 2.14 -22.12
N LEU A 149 -6.55 1.11 -21.27
CA LEU A 149 -5.51 0.97 -20.26
C LEU A 149 -4.12 0.81 -20.88
N THR A 150 -3.97 0.02 -21.94
CA THR A 150 -2.69 -0.07 -22.68
C THR A 150 -2.29 1.26 -23.33
N ALA A 151 -3.24 2.02 -23.86
CA ALA A 151 -2.95 3.33 -24.45
C ALA A 151 -2.53 4.36 -23.39
N LEU A 152 -3.18 4.35 -22.22
CA LEU A 152 -2.82 5.22 -21.10
C LEU A 152 -1.47 4.83 -20.48
N ASP A 153 -1.16 3.54 -20.40
CA ASP A 153 0.14 3.04 -19.96
C ASP A 153 1.27 3.55 -20.87
N ALA A 154 1.09 3.47 -22.20
CA ALA A 154 2.02 4.01 -23.17
C ALA A 154 2.20 5.54 -23.02
N LEU A 155 1.11 6.29 -22.87
CA LEU A 155 1.15 7.72 -22.61
C LEU A 155 1.91 8.04 -21.32
N CYS A 156 1.63 7.32 -20.24
CA CYS A 156 2.34 7.45 -18.98
C CYS A 156 3.84 7.16 -19.14
N ALA A 157 4.21 6.14 -19.92
CA ALA A 157 5.60 5.82 -20.21
C ALA A 157 6.31 6.95 -20.98
N GLU A 158 5.65 7.54 -21.99
CA GLU A 158 6.17 8.68 -22.74
C GLU A 158 6.44 9.91 -21.85
N HIS A 159 5.59 10.13 -20.86
CA HIS A 159 5.69 11.25 -19.93
C HIS A 159 6.44 10.94 -18.64
N GLY A 160 6.88 9.70 -18.42
CA GLY A 160 7.54 9.27 -17.17
C GLY A 160 6.64 9.28 -15.94
N VAL A 161 5.32 9.17 -16.13
CA VAL A 161 4.31 9.22 -15.06
C VAL A 161 3.97 7.81 -14.57
N ARG A 162 3.87 7.64 -13.25
CA ARG A 162 3.45 6.36 -12.65
C ARG A 162 1.98 6.07 -12.98
N PHE A 163 1.66 4.82 -13.27
CA PHE A 163 0.33 4.43 -13.73
C PHE A 163 -0.31 3.38 -12.83
N PHE A 164 -1.60 3.54 -12.55
CA PHE A 164 -2.38 2.62 -11.73
C PHE A 164 -3.77 2.37 -12.33
N PRO A 165 -4.01 1.19 -12.93
CA PRO A 165 -5.31 0.84 -13.48
C PRO A 165 -6.23 0.25 -12.40
N PHE A 166 -7.49 0.64 -12.41
CA PHE A 166 -8.59 0.01 -11.70
C PHE A 166 -9.67 -0.38 -12.69
N ARG A 167 -10.13 -1.64 -12.65
CA ARG A 167 -11.15 -2.12 -13.59
C ARG A 167 -12.12 -3.07 -12.91
N VAL A 168 -13.37 -3.06 -13.36
CA VAL A 168 -14.37 -4.04 -12.92
C VAL A 168 -14.51 -5.13 -13.96
N GLU A 169 -14.36 -6.38 -13.54
CA GLU A 169 -14.54 -7.55 -14.39
C GLU A 169 -15.39 -8.59 -13.65
N ARG A 170 -16.46 -9.08 -14.29
CA ARG A 170 -17.34 -10.12 -13.72
C ARG A 170 -17.84 -9.78 -12.30
N GLY A 171 -18.13 -8.50 -12.05
CA GLY A 171 -18.60 -8.00 -10.75
C GLY A 171 -17.50 -7.84 -9.69
N GLN A 172 -16.23 -8.05 -10.03
CA GLN A 172 -15.09 -7.87 -9.11
C GLN A 172 -14.26 -6.66 -9.52
N GLY A 173 -13.87 -5.83 -8.54
CA GLY A 173 -12.88 -4.78 -8.73
C GLY A 173 -11.48 -5.35 -8.75
N ILE A 174 -10.70 -5.03 -9.78
CA ILE A 174 -9.31 -5.43 -9.95
C ILE A 174 -8.47 -4.17 -10.02
N ALA A 175 -7.59 -4.00 -9.05
CA ALA A 175 -6.65 -2.90 -8.98
C ALA A 175 -5.24 -3.39 -9.39
N GLY A 176 -4.53 -2.58 -10.15
CA GLY A 176 -3.16 -2.84 -10.58
C GLY A 176 -3.01 -3.63 -11.89
N PRO A 177 -1.75 -3.82 -12.33
CA PRO A 177 -0.51 -3.52 -11.59
C PRO A 177 -0.22 -2.02 -11.43
N ALA A 178 0.44 -1.63 -10.34
CA ALA A 178 1.10 -0.32 -10.27
C ALA A 178 2.34 -0.37 -11.19
N VAL A 179 2.41 0.54 -12.16
CA VAL A 179 3.46 0.59 -13.16
C VAL A 179 4.31 1.83 -12.94
N GLU A 180 5.63 1.62 -12.90
CA GLU A 180 6.63 2.68 -12.87
C GLU A 180 7.38 2.68 -14.22
N PRO A 181 7.27 3.75 -15.03
CA PRO A 181 7.93 3.79 -16.33
C PRO A 181 9.43 3.54 -16.24
N GLY A 182 9.91 2.60 -17.06
CA GLY A 182 11.32 2.20 -17.10
C GLY A 182 11.75 1.24 -15.98
N PHE A 183 10.84 0.85 -15.08
CA PHE A 183 11.12 -0.09 -14.00
C PHE A 183 10.09 -1.24 -13.94
N GLY A 184 10.54 -2.45 -14.21
CA GLY A 184 9.70 -3.65 -14.12
C GLY A 184 8.73 -3.83 -15.29
N PRO A 185 7.74 -4.73 -15.15
CA PRO A 185 6.77 -5.04 -16.20
C PRO A 185 5.70 -3.96 -16.34
N ASP A 186 5.29 -3.70 -17.57
CA ASP A 186 4.22 -2.75 -17.90
C ASP A 186 2.82 -3.41 -17.90
N PHE A 187 1.78 -2.64 -18.23
CA PHE A 187 0.42 -3.20 -18.28
C PHE A 187 0.24 -4.19 -19.44
N ALA A 188 0.94 -3.99 -20.56
CA ALA A 188 0.88 -4.87 -21.71
C ALA A 188 1.48 -6.25 -21.39
N ASP A 189 2.59 -6.30 -20.64
CA ASP A 189 3.20 -7.51 -20.10
C ASP A 189 2.24 -8.28 -19.20
N ALA A 190 1.59 -7.59 -18.27
CA ALA A 190 0.59 -8.19 -17.38
C ALA A 190 -0.59 -8.78 -18.17
N LEU A 191 -1.06 -8.07 -19.19
CA LEU A 191 -2.14 -8.54 -20.08
C LEU A 191 -1.71 -9.75 -20.91
N ALA A 192 -0.48 -9.77 -21.44
CA ALA A 192 0.06 -10.89 -22.20
C ALA A 192 0.13 -12.16 -21.35
N ARG A 193 0.69 -12.07 -20.13
CA ARG A 193 0.75 -13.21 -19.18
C ARG A 193 -0.64 -13.76 -18.86
N ARG A 194 -1.61 -12.87 -18.64
CA ARG A 194 -3.00 -13.27 -18.37
C ARG A 194 -3.61 -14.02 -19.54
N ARG A 195 -3.37 -13.58 -20.77
CA ARG A 195 -3.86 -14.27 -21.98
C ARG A 195 -3.21 -15.64 -22.17
N SER A 196 -1.94 -15.78 -21.79
CA SER A 196 -1.23 -17.06 -21.86
C SER A 196 -1.69 -18.07 -20.78
N ALA A 197 -2.28 -17.59 -19.69
CA ALA A 197 -2.78 -18.43 -18.59
C ALA A 197 -4.27 -18.81 -18.72
N ALA A 198 -4.99 -18.27 -19.70
CA ALA A 198 -6.42 -18.51 -19.96
C ALA A 198 -6.62 -19.52 -21.10
#